data_AF-A0A1G0IGG2-F1
#
_entry.id   AF-A0A1G0IGG2-F1
#
_cell.length_a   1.000
_cell.length_b   1.000
_cell.length_c   1.000
_cell.angle_alpha   90.00
_cell.angle_beta   90.00
_cell.angle_gamma   90.00
#
_symmetry.space_group_name_H-M   'P 1'
#
loop_
_entity.id
_entity.type
_entity.pdbx_description
1 polymer ?
#
loop_
_entity_poly.entity_id
_entity_poly.type
_entity_poly.pdbx_seq_one_letter_code
_entity_poly.pdbx_strand_id
1 'polypeptide(L)'
;MRNPTIPIESQQIIQVMTAADHHLKISEIENLLAGAITRRTLQRRLFELKRLGFIQTQGTRAGTEYFLAETKEKLPLSKIGQQLKEKVAQPLIKRKPVPYNVEFLFSYQPNKTFYLTETIKSHLLQLGQQFHQKLTPGTYAKRILHRLLIDLSWNSSRLEGNTYSLLETQRLIEYGALANGKNAIETQMIMNHKDAIEFMVEQADTNELNKYVLMNIHALLSNNLLANPRARGQLRQIPVGIGKTVYYPPEIPQIIHECFERIIMTVNKIKNPFEQAFFLMVQLPYLQPFEDVNKRVSRLAANIPLIQNNLSPLSFIDVPKSDYISGLLAIYELNQVTLMRDVFVWAYERSAQHYQLMQDTLGSPDLVAMRYKQVLVDLVSWVITHHIHGKAILDTIAAWSKKHVDRRDQVAFCNQAEREIASLHEGNIAVYRIEPDLFRRWKK
;
A
#
# COMPACT_ATOMS: atom_id res chain seq x y z
N MET A 1 -27.37 7.95 -5.54
CA MET A 1 -27.07 9.30 -6.08
C MET A 1 -25.81 9.19 -6.91
N ARG A 2 -25.84 9.59 -8.18
CA ARG A 2 -24.67 9.48 -9.09
C ARG A 2 -23.59 10.46 -8.61
N ASN A 3 -22.38 9.96 -8.34
CA ASN A 3 -21.22 10.84 -8.13
C ASN A 3 -21.08 11.75 -9.36
N PRO A 4 -20.99 13.08 -9.19
CA PRO A 4 -20.83 13.97 -10.32
C PRO A 4 -19.50 13.65 -11.00
N THR A 5 -19.57 13.24 -12.27
CA THR A 5 -18.39 12.97 -13.09
C THR A 5 -17.56 14.23 -13.17
N ILE A 6 -16.38 14.23 -12.55
CA ILE A 6 -15.46 15.37 -12.56
C ILE A 6 -14.96 15.52 -14.00
N PRO A 7 -15.13 16.70 -14.64
CA PRO A 7 -14.62 16.94 -15.99
C PRO A 7 -13.10 16.74 -16.07
N ILE A 8 -12.59 16.31 -17.23
CA ILE A 8 -11.15 16.07 -17.46
C ILE A 8 -10.32 17.30 -17.09
N GLU A 9 -10.81 18.51 -17.38
CA GLU A 9 -10.09 19.74 -17.03
C GLU A 9 -9.97 19.95 -15.51
N SER A 10 -10.98 19.52 -14.75
CA SER A 10 -10.95 19.56 -13.29
C SER A 10 -9.94 18.56 -12.70
N GLN A 11 -9.76 17.40 -13.34
CA GLN A 11 -8.75 16.41 -12.94
C GLN A 11 -7.34 16.93 -13.20
N GLN A 12 -7.11 17.59 -14.34
CA GLN A 12 -5.83 18.21 -14.68
C GLN A 12 -5.45 19.33 -13.70
N ILE A 13 -6.41 20.17 -13.30
CA ILE A 13 -6.19 21.21 -12.28
C ILE A 13 -5.80 20.57 -10.94
N ILE A 14 -6.52 19.53 -10.49
CA ILE A 14 -6.19 18.81 -9.26
C ILE A 14 -4.78 18.21 -9.36
N GLN A 15 -4.42 17.58 -10.48
CA GLN A 15 -3.10 16.96 -10.66
C GLN A 15 -1.96 17.97 -10.58
N VAL A 16 -2.13 19.15 -11.19
CA VAL A 16 -1.18 20.27 -11.08
C VAL A 16 -1.06 20.76 -9.63
N MET A 17 -2.17 20.90 -8.93
CA MET A 17 -2.19 21.34 -7.53
C MET A 17 -1.63 20.28 -6.57
N THR A 18 -1.78 18.98 -6.86
CA THR A 18 -1.19 17.88 -6.09
C THR A 18 0.33 17.84 -6.25
N ALA A 19 0.85 18.22 -7.42
CA ALA A 19 2.27 18.24 -7.70
C ALA A 19 2.99 19.47 -7.10
N ALA A 20 2.25 20.49 -6.66
CA ALA A 20 2.81 21.68 -6.05
C ALA A 20 3.04 21.48 -4.55
N ASP A 21 4.18 21.99 -4.06
CA ASP A 21 4.61 21.97 -2.67
C ASP A 21 4.18 23.22 -1.87
N HIS A 22 3.46 24.14 -2.50
CA HIS A 22 2.96 25.39 -1.93
C HIS A 22 1.59 25.76 -2.52
N HIS A 23 0.93 26.75 -1.93
CA HIS A 23 -0.35 27.25 -2.46
C HIS A 23 -0.11 28.02 -3.76
N LEU A 24 -0.92 27.75 -4.78
CA LEU A 24 -0.71 28.30 -6.12
C LEU A 24 -1.63 29.48 -6.39
N LYS A 25 -1.13 30.54 -7.00
CA LYS A 25 -1.93 31.59 -7.61
C LYS A 25 -2.52 31.13 -8.92
N ILE A 26 -3.60 31.76 -9.35
CA ILE A 26 -4.25 31.41 -10.62
C ILE A 26 -3.31 31.51 -11.83
N SER A 27 -2.37 32.47 -11.83
CA SER A 27 -1.35 32.61 -12.88
C SER A 27 -0.35 31.45 -12.90
N GLU A 28 -0.05 30.87 -11.75
CA GLU A 28 0.86 29.73 -11.64
C GLU A 28 0.18 28.44 -12.12
N ILE A 29 -1.09 28.24 -11.75
CA ILE A 29 -1.92 27.14 -12.28
C ILE A 29 -2.06 27.26 -13.81
N GLU A 30 -2.30 28.48 -14.31
CA GLU A 30 -2.41 28.75 -15.76
C GLU A 30 -1.11 28.41 -16.50
N ASN A 31 0.04 28.78 -15.95
CA ASN A 31 1.36 28.45 -16.51
C ASN A 31 1.64 26.94 -16.48
N LEU A 32 1.34 26.28 -15.37
CA LEU A 32 1.57 24.84 -15.20
C LEU A 32 0.68 23.97 -16.11
N LEU A 33 -0.49 24.50 -16.51
CA LEU A 33 -1.37 23.87 -17.48
C LEU A 33 -0.96 24.13 -18.94
N ALA A 34 0.10 24.93 -19.18
CA ALA A 34 0.71 25.17 -20.50
C ALA A 34 -0.30 25.51 -21.62
N GLY A 35 -1.36 26.26 -21.30
CA GLY A 35 -2.39 26.66 -22.26
C GLY A 35 -3.44 25.60 -22.59
N ALA A 36 -3.48 24.46 -21.88
CA ALA A 36 -4.47 23.41 -22.06
C ALA A 36 -5.93 23.88 -21.83
N ILE A 37 -6.12 24.95 -21.05
CA ILE A 37 -7.43 25.56 -20.79
C ILE A 37 -7.36 27.09 -20.79
N THR A 38 -8.45 27.75 -21.20
CA THR A 38 -8.53 29.22 -21.15
C THR A 38 -8.74 29.73 -19.73
N ARG A 39 -8.28 30.95 -19.43
CA ARG A 39 -8.44 31.59 -18.11
C ARG A 39 -9.88 31.62 -17.61
N ARG A 40 -10.84 31.88 -18.50
CA ARG A 40 -12.28 31.88 -18.18
C ARG A 40 -12.77 30.50 -17.76
N THR A 41 -12.31 29.45 -18.43
CA THR A 41 -12.62 28.06 -18.08
C THR A 41 -11.95 27.64 -16.78
N LEU A 42 -10.67 28.00 -16.58
CA LEU A 42 -9.94 27.78 -15.33
C LEU A 42 -10.67 28.40 -14.13
N GLN A 43 -11.06 29.68 -14.22
CA GLN A 43 -11.83 30.35 -13.17
C GLN A 43 -13.14 29.63 -12.84
N ARG A 44 -13.88 29.21 -13.88
CA ARG A 44 -15.13 28.44 -13.71
C ARG A 44 -14.88 27.09 -13.03
N ARG A 45 -13.83 26.38 -13.42
CA ARG A 45 -13.47 25.07 -12.84
C ARG A 45 -12.96 25.20 -11.40
N LEU A 46 -12.15 26.20 -11.09
CA LEU A 46 -11.71 26.50 -9.72
C LEU A 46 -12.91 26.86 -8.82
N PHE A 47 -13.87 27.63 -9.32
CA PHE A 47 -15.10 27.93 -8.59
C PHE A 47 -15.91 26.65 -8.28
N GLU A 48 -16.09 25.77 -9.28
CA GLU A 48 -16.77 24.49 -9.11
C GLU A 48 -16.02 23.55 -8.15
N LEU A 49 -14.70 23.40 -8.30
CA LEU A 49 -13.86 22.59 -7.42
C LEU A 49 -13.90 23.10 -5.97
N LYS A 50 -13.94 24.41 -5.77
CA LYS A 50 -14.10 25.02 -4.44
C LYS A 50 -15.49 24.72 -3.87
N ARG A 51 -16.54 24.88 -4.68
CA ARG A 51 -17.93 24.57 -4.28
C ARG A 51 -18.09 23.09 -3.91
N LEU A 52 -17.43 22.20 -4.64
CA LEU A 52 -17.43 20.76 -4.40
C LEU A 52 -16.47 20.32 -3.28
N GLY A 53 -15.70 21.24 -2.70
CA GLY A 53 -14.82 20.96 -1.57
C GLY A 53 -13.51 20.23 -1.92
N PHE A 54 -13.08 20.24 -3.19
CA PHE A 54 -11.79 19.69 -3.62
C PHE A 54 -10.63 20.67 -3.45
N ILE A 55 -10.91 21.98 -3.41
CA ILE A 55 -9.89 23.03 -3.22
C ILE A 55 -10.36 24.07 -2.20
N GLN A 56 -9.42 24.67 -1.50
CA GLN A 56 -9.61 25.81 -0.62
C GLN A 56 -8.83 27.02 -1.14
N THR A 57 -9.13 28.20 -0.61
CA THR A 57 -8.48 29.46 -1.01
C THR A 57 -8.06 30.28 0.20
N GLN A 58 -6.89 30.89 0.14
CA GLN A 58 -6.36 31.81 1.16
C GLN A 58 -6.04 33.16 0.51
N GLY A 59 -6.19 34.26 1.26
CA GLY A 59 -5.89 35.62 0.80
C GLY A 59 -7.07 36.39 0.20
N THR A 60 -6.86 37.65 -0.16
CA THR A 60 -7.89 38.58 -0.66
C THR A 60 -7.60 39.04 -2.10
N ARG A 61 -8.64 39.00 -2.95
CA ARG A 61 -8.67 39.52 -4.32
C ARG A 61 -7.49 39.05 -5.21
N ALA A 62 -6.51 39.92 -5.43
CA ALA A 62 -5.38 39.66 -6.34
C ALA A 62 -4.34 38.69 -5.75
N GLY A 63 -4.35 38.49 -4.43
CA GLY A 63 -3.49 37.54 -3.71
C GLY A 63 -4.20 36.23 -3.36
N THR A 64 -5.28 35.86 -4.06
CA THR A 64 -5.95 34.59 -3.80
C THR A 64 -5.08 33.43 -4.26
N GLU A 65 -4.67 32.62 -3.31
CA GLU A 65 -3.94 31.37 -3.50
C GLU A 65 -4.91 30.20 -3.35
N TYR A 66 -4.76 29.19 -4.19
CA TYR A 66 -5.56 27.98 -4.26
C TYR A 66 -4.71 26.81 -3.80
N PHE A 67 -5.29 25.95 -2.98
CA PHE A 67 -4.65 24.72 -2.52
C PHE A 67 -5.69 23.62 -2.46
N LEU A 68 -5.26 22.37 -2.56
CA LEU A 68 -6.18 21.25 -2.41
C LEU A 68 -6.84 21.35 -1.04
N ALA A 69 -8.16 21.22 -1.01
CA ALA A 69 -8.86 21.11 0.25
C ALA A 69 -8.30 19.86 0.89
N GLU A 70 -7.74 20.01 2.09
CA GLU A 70 -7.56 18.86 2.94
C GLU A 70 -8.97 18.29 3.17
N THR A 71 -9.38 17.29 2.41
CA THR A 71 -10.29 16.29 2.92
C THR A 71 -9.51 15.54 4.00
N LYS A 72 -9.27 16.22 5.13
CA LYS A 72 -9.04 15.58 6.43
C LYS A 72 -10.37 14.96 6.78
N GLU A 73 -10.74 13.92 6.05
CA GLU A 73 -11.69 12.95 6.50
C GLU A 73 -11.09 12.41 7.80
N LYS A 74 -11.55 13.01 8.90
CA LYS A 74 -10.95 12.82 10.21
C LYS A 74 -11.19 11.37 10.56
N LEU A 75 -10.11 10.64 10.86
CA LEU A 75 -10.18 9.24 11.24
C LEU A 75 -11.27 9.07 12.32
N PRO A 76 -12.35 8.31 12.04
CA PRO A 76 -13.51 8.22 12.91
C PRO A 76 -13.17 7.35 14.12
N LEU A 77 -12.81 8.02 15.22
CA LEU A 77 -12.51 7.36 16.48
C LEU A 77 -13.79 7.01 17.23
N SER A 78 -13.84 5.79 17.78
CA SER A 78 -14.85 5.38 18.74
C SER A 78 -14.84 6.27 19.98
N LYS A 79 -15.94 6.33 20.75
CA LYS A 79 -15.99 7.12 21.99
C LYS A 79 -14.85 6.77 22.95
N ILE A 80 -14.54 5.47 23.09
CA ILE A 80 -13.43 4.98 23.90
C ILE A 80 -12.09 5.40 23.27
N GLY A 81 -11.93 5.28 21.95
CA GLY A 81 -10.74 5.75 21.23
C GLY A 81 -10.45 7.24 21.47
N GLN A 82 -11.47 8.09 21.44
CA GLN A 82 -11.35 9.53 21.73
C GLN A 82 -10.88 9.78 23.16
N GLN A 83 -11.49 9.11 24.15
CA GLN A 83 -11.07 9.21 25.56
C GLN A 83 -9.63 8.75 25.77
N LEU A 84 -9.22 7.65 25.12
CA LEU A 84 -7.83 7.17 25.18
C LEU A 84 -6.87 8.18 24.55
N LYS A 85 -7.24 8.77 23.42
CA LYS A 85 -6.44 9.80 22.74
C LYS A 85 -6.22 11.02 23.64
N GLU A 86 -7.26 11.47 24.35
CA GLU A 86 -7.15 12.55 25.33
C GLU A 86 -6.23 12.20 26.51
N LYS A 87 -6.33 10.97 27.02
CA LYS A 87 -5.46 10.49 28.11
C LYS A 87 -3.98 10.50 27.73
N VAL A 88 -3.64 9.97 26.55
CA VAL A 88 -2.23 9.89 26.10
C VAL A 88 -1.70 11.23 25.54
N ALA A 89 -2.59 12.20 25.27
CA ALA A 89 -2.21 13.55 24.88
C ALA A 89 -1.78 14.42 26.08
N GLN A 90 -1.96 13.95 27.32
CA GLN A 90 -1.52 14.69 28.51
C GLN A 90 0.01 14.87 28.52
N PRO A 91 0.52 16.00 29.04
CA PRO A 91 1.96 16.22 29.19
C PRO A 91 2.65 15.07 29.94
N LEU A 92 3.87 14.71 29.53
CA LEU A 92 4.65 13.60 30.12
C LEU A 92 4.74 13.69 31.66
N ILE A 93 4.91 14.90 32.20
CA ILE A 93 5.03 15.15 33.65
C ILE A 93 3.77 14.75 34.45
N LYS A 94 2.60 14.68 33.80
CA LYS A 94 1.34 14.26 34.42
C LYS A 94 1.08 12.75 34.31
N ARG A 95 1.89 12.04 33.52
CA ARG A 95 1.74 10.61 33.25
C ARG A 95 2.73 9.83 34.13
N LYS A 96 2.31 8.67 34.64
CA LYS A 96 3.15 7.83 35.51
C LYS A 96 4.00 6.87 34.66
N PRO A 97 5.28 6.64 35.01
CA PRO A 97 6.08 5.56 34.42
C PRO A 97 5.35 4.20 34.41
N VAL A 98 5.40 3.49 33.28
CA VAL A 98 4.74 2.18 33.10
C VAL A 98 5.75 1.16 32.57
N PRO A 99 5.99 0.03 33.28
CA PRO A 99 6.86 -1.03 32.78
C PRO A 99 6.12 -1.96 31.80
N TYR A 100 6.87 -2.84 31.13
CA TYR A 100 6.29 -3.93 30.36
C TYR A 100 5.46 -4.88 31.23
N ASN A 101 4.19 -5.00 30.87
CA ASN A 101 3.26 -5.97 31.40
C ASN A 101 3.31 -7.28 30.59
N VAL A 102 4.02 -8.29 31.11
CA VAL A 102 4.12 -9.62 30.51
C VAL A 102 2.74 -10.29 30.41
N GLU A 103 1.87 -10.10 31.41
CA GLU A 103 0.54 -10.73 31.45
C GLU A 103 -0.35 -10.25 30.30
N PHE A 104 -0.13 -9.05 29.75
CA PHE A 104 -0.86 -8.56 28.57
C PHE A 104 -0.67 -9.46 27.34
N LEU A 105 0.50 -10.11 27.22
CA LEU A 105 0.77 -11.11 26.18
C LEU A 105 0.30 -12.51 26.61
N PHE A 106 0.63 -12.92 27.83
CA PHE A 106 0.43 -14.31 28.28
C PHE A 106 -1.04 -14.66 28.57
N SER A 107 -1.86 -13.68 28.97
CA SER A 107 -3.30 -13.83 29.17
C SER A 107 -4.08 -13.99 27.86
N TYR A 108 -3.52 -13.59 26.72
CA TYR A 108 -4.17 -13.74 25.43
C TYR A 108 -4.24 -15.23 25.05
N GLN A 109 -5.46 -15.73 24.83
CA GLN A 109 -5.74 -17.10 24.43
C GLN A 109 -6.23 -17.12 22.97
N PRO A 110 -5.43 -17.66 22.02
CA PRO A 110 -5.82 -17.75 20.62
C PRO A 110 -7.21 -18.35 20.41
N ASN A 111 -8.04 -17.65 19.66
CA ASN A 111 -9.42 -18.04 19.33
C ASN A 111 -10.38 -18.12 20.53
N LYS A 112 -10.01 -17.55 21.68
CA LYS A 112 -10.87 -17.42 22.87
C LYS A 112 -10.97 -15.96 23.32
N THR A 113 -9.85 -15.27 23.39
CA THR A 113 -9.78 -13.81 23.56
C THR A 113 -9.55 -13.15 22.21
N PHE A 114 -10.09 -11.95 22.01
CA PHE A 114 -9.98 -11.23 20.74
C PHE A 114 -9.79 -9.74 20.96
N TYR A 115 -8.94 -9.13 20.16
CA TYR A 115 -8.80 -7.69 20.06
C TYR A 115 -9.81 -7.08 19.07
N LEU A 116 -10.16 -7.83 18.01
CA LEU A 116 -11.19 -7.46 17.05
C LEU A 116 -12.50 -8.20 17.35
N THR A 117 -13.61 -7.47 17.34
CA THR A 117 -14.95 -8.09 17.47
C THR A 117 -15.30 -8.87 16.20
N GLU A 118 -16.25 -9.79 16.30
CA GLU A 118 -16.72 -10.56 15.14
C GLU A 118 -17.31 -9.66 14.04
N THR A 119 -18.02 -8.60 14.44
CA THR A 119 -18.53 -7.57 13.53
C THR A 119 -17.42 -6.89 12.74
N ILE A 120 -16.32 -6.50 13.41
CA ILE A 120 -15.17 -5.89 12.73
C ILE A 120 -14.51 -6.89 11.79
N LYS A 121 -14.26 -8.12 12.24
CA LYS A 121 -13.63 -9.16 11.39
C LYS A 121 -14.46 -9.45 10.15
N SER A 122 -15.79 -9.56 10.29
CA SER A 122 -16.71 -9.76 9.16
C SER A 122 -16.71 -8.57 8.18
N HIS A 123 -16.72 -7.34 8.70
CA HIS A 123 -16.65 -6.12 7.89
C HIS A 123 -15.36 -6.04 7.07
N LEU A 124 -14.20 -6.23 7.72
CA LEU A 124 -12.90 -6.24 7.04
C LEU A 124 -12.80 -7.36 6.00
N LEU A 125 -13.40 -8.51 6.27
CA LEU A 125 -13.43 -9.62 5.32
C LEU A 125 -14.23 -9.26 4.07
N GLN A 126 -15.39 -8.62 4.21
CA GLN A 126 -16.21 -8.19 3.07
C GLN A 126 -15.48 -7.19 2.17
N LEU A 127 -14.70 -6.28 2.76
CA LEU A 127 -13.88 -5.32 2.00
C LEU A 127 -12.63 -5.97 1.39
N GLY A 128 -12.07 -6.96 2.08
CA GLY A 128 -10.79 -7.57 1.75
C GLY A 128 -10.85 -8.70 0.72
N GLN A 129 -12.00 -9.37 0.61
CA GLN A 129 -12.20 -10.48 -0.30
C GLN A 129 -12.49 -9.95 -1.71
N GLN A 130 -11.44 -9.81 -2.52
CA GLN A 130 -11.57 -9.42 -3.92
C GLN A 130 -11.80 -10.62 -4.85
N PHE A 131 -11.45 -11.83 -4.41
CA PHE A 131 -11.60 -13.06 -5.20
C PHE A 131 -12.38 -14.11 -4.40
N HIS A 132 -13.49 -14.58 -4.97
CA HIS A 132 -14.24 -15.72 -4.44
C HIS A 132 -13.60 -17.08 -4.81
N GLN A 133 -12.55 -17.07 -5.65
CA GLN A 133 -11.83 -18.28 -6.08
C GLN A 133 -10.62 -18.53 -5.17
N LYS A 134 -10.34 -19.83 -4.92
CA LYS A 134 -9.12 -20.25 -4.22
C LYS A 134 -7.89 -19.95 -5.08
N LEU A 135 -7.22 -18.84 -4.81
CA LEU A 135 -5.93 -18.51 -5.38
C LEU A 135 -4.80 -19.10 -4.53
N THR A 136 -3.64 -19.36 -5.15
CA THR A 136 -2.40 -19.61 -4.40
C THR A 136 -2.13 -18.42 -3.46
N PRO A 137 -1.70 -18.64 -2.21
CA PRO A 137 -1.30 -17.56 -1.29
C PRO A 137 -0.46 -16.47 -1.97
N GLY A 138 -0.61 -15.21 -1.57
CA GLY A 138 0.17 -14.08 -2.12
C GLY A 138 -0.07 -13.72 -3.59
N THR A 139 -0.88 -14.48 -4.36
CA THR A 139 -1.20 -14.17 -5.76
C THR A 139 -1.75 -12.76 -5.90
N TYR A 140 -2.65 -12.35 -4.99
CA TYR A 140 -3.20 -11.01 -5.05
C TYR A 140 -2.12 -9.94 -4.84
N ALA A 141 -1.29 -10.09 -3.80
CA ALA A 141 -0.21 -9.15 -3.52
C ALA A 141 0.80 -9.07 -4.67
N LYS A 142 1.12 -10.20 -5.32
CA LYS A 142 1.97 -10.24 -6.53
C LYS A 142 1.37 -9.43 -7.69
N ARG A 143 0.04 -9.48 -7.89
CA ARG A 143 -0.65 -8.69 -8.94
C ARG A 143 -0.57 -7.19 -8.71
N ILE A 144 -0.63 -6.76 -7.45
CA ILE A 144 -0.56 -5.33 -7.09
C ILE A 144 0.83 -4.91 -6.59
N LEU A 145 1.85 -5.77 -6.73
CA LEU A 145 3.15 -5.62 -6.06
C LEU A 145 3.77 -4.27 -6.34
N HIS A 146 3.82 -3.86 -7.61
CA HIS A 146 4.38 -2.57 -8.00
C HIS A 146 3.77 -1.40 -7.23
N ARG A 147 2.44 -1.38 -7.11
CA ARG A 147 1.77 -0.32 -6.37
C ARG A 147 1.97 -0.46 -4.86
N LEU A 148 1.88 -1.69 -4.35
CA LEU A 148 2.12 -1.97 -2.94
C LEU A 148 3.51 -1.50 -2.49
N LEU A 149 4.54 -1.70 -3.32
CA LEU A 149 5.90 -1.21 -3.07
C LEU A 149 5.92 0.29 -2.87
N ILE A 150 5.23 1.05 -3.73
CA ILE A 150 5.17 2.51 -3.65
C ILE A 150 4.39 2.95 -2.39
N ASP A 151 3.15 2.47 -2.24
CA ASP A 151 2.24 2.97 -1.21
C ASP A 151 2.68 2.60 0.20
N LEU A 152 3.09 1.35 0.43
CA LEU A 152 3.50 0.89 1.75
C LEU A 152 4.88 1.44 2.14
N SER A 153 5.85 1.52 1.20
CA SER A 153 7.16 2.12 1.49
C SER A 153 7.02 3.60 1.85
N TRP A 154 6.21 4.35 1.10
CA TRP A 154 5.96 5.76 1.37
C TRP A 154 5.25 5.95 2.72
N ASN A 155 4.08 5.34 2.91
CA ASN A 155 3.27 5.59 4.11
C ASN A 155 3.94 5.08 5.39
N SER A 156 4.59 3.90 5.36
CA SER A 156 5.30 3.40 6.54
C SER A 156 6.48 4.30 6.93
N SER A 157 7.19 4.86 5.94
CA SER A 157 8.30 5.80 6.18
C SER A 157 7.77 7.16 6.67
N ARG A 158 6.68 7.67 6.09
CA ARG A 158 6.00 8.91 6.50
C ARG A 158 5.56 8.87 7.96
N LEU A 159 5.05 7.72 8.43
CA LEU A 159 4.69 7.53 9.84
C LEU A 159 5.89 7.63 10.78
N GLU A 160 7.11 7.31 10.32
CA GLU A 160 8.34 7.54 11.08
C GLU A 160 8.87 8.98 10.95
N GLY A 161 8.37 9.76 9.99
CA GLY A 161 8.77 11.16 9.77
C GLY A 161 9.64 11.41 8.54
N ASN A 162 9.74 10.42 7.65
CA ASN A 162 10.34 10.62 6.33
C ASN A 162 9.54 11.68 5.54
N THR A 163 10.27 12.56 4.87
CA THR A 163 9.73 13.75 4.18
C THR A 163 9.55 13.56 2.68
N TYR A 164 9.88 12.40 2.11
CA TYR A 164 9.58 12.10 0.72
C TYR A 164 8.07 12.22 0.45
N SER A 165 7.74 12.85 -0.67
CA SER A 165 6.41 12.79 -1.27
C SER A 165 6.17 11.43 -1.93
N LEU A 166 4.91 11.16 -2.26
CA LEU A 166 4.53 9.95 -2.96
C LEU A 166 5.19 9.87 -4.35
N LEU A 167 5.24 10.99 -5.09
CA LEU A 167 5.85 11.05 -6.42
C LEU A 167 7.37 10.85 -6.38
N GLU A 168 8.06 11.47 -5.40
CA GLU A 168 9.49 11.24 -5.19
C GLU A 168 9.77 9.78 -4.84
N THR A 169 8.94 9.17 -3.99
CA THR A 169 9.06 7.75 -3.62
C THR A 169 8.86 6.85 -4.83
N GLN A 170 7.87 7.13 -5.67
CA GLN A 170 7.63 6.40 -6.90
C GLN A 170 8.84 6.48 -7.85
N ARG A 171 9.37 7.69 -8.08
CA ARG A 171 10.55 7.89 -8.94
C ARG A 171 11.80 7.17 -8.41
N LEU A 172 11.98 7.16 -7.08
CA LEU A 172 13.07 6.45 -6.43
C LEU A 172 12.97 4.94 -6.65
N ILE A 173 11.77 4.37 -6.44
CA ILE A 173 11.55 2.92 -6.58
C ILE A 173 11.63 2.47 -8.05
N GLU A 174 11.07 3.25 -8.99
CA GLU A 174 11.00 2.88 -10.41
C GLU A 174 12.31 3.12 -11.16
N TYR A 175 12.99 4.24 -10.91
CA TYR A 175 14.12 4.69 -11.72
C TYR A 175 15.43 4.87 -10.92
N GLY A 176 15.42 4.58 -9.62
CA GLY A 176 16.56 4.90 -8.75
C GLY A 176 16.83 6.40 -8.63
N ALA A 177 15.86 7.24 -8.99
CA ALA A 177 16.03 8.69 -9.04
C ALA A 177 15.99 9.30 -7.64
N LEU A 178 17.13 9.83 -7.17
CA LEU A 178 17.22 10.55 -5.91
C LEU A 178 16.44 11.86 -5.97
N ALA A 179 15.80 12.23 -4.85
CA ALA A 179 15.08 13.48 -4.72
C ALA A 179 16.01 14.58 -4.16
N ASN A 180 15.88 15.79 -4.70
CA ASN A 180 16.70 16.92 -4.28
C ASN A 180 16.42 17.32 -2.83
N GLY A 181 17.48 17.59 -2.06
CA GLY A 181 17.35 18.05 -0.67
C GLY A 181 16.96 16.97 0.34
N LYS A 182 16.84 15.70 -0.06
CA LYS A 182 16.60 14.59 0.86
C LYS A 182 17.90 13.98 1.35
N ASN A 183 17.92 13.54 2.60
CA ASN A 183 19.11 12.91 3.15
C ASN A 183 19.19 11.41 2.78
N ALA A 184 20.40 10.84 2.88
CA ALA A 184 20.66 9.45 2.56
C ALA A 184 19.89 8.46 3.45
N ILE A 185 19.63 8.82 4.72
CA ILE A 185 18.89 7.99 5.69
C ILE A 185 17.43 7.84 5.26
N GLU A 186 16.79 8.92 4.82
CA GLU A 186 15.42 8.91 4.30
C GLU A 186 15.31 8.09 3.03
N THR A 187 16.27 8.24 2.12
CA THR A 187 16.37 7.44 0.89
C THR A 187 16.49 5.95 1.24
N GLN A 188 17.44 5.61 2.11
CA GLN A 188 17.70 4.24 2.54
C GLN A 188 16.48 3.63 3.23
N MET A 189 15.74 4.40 4.02
CA MET A 189 14.53 3.92 4.67
C MET A 189 13.46 3.46 3.66
N ILE A 190 13.30 4.17 2.54
CA ILE A 190 12.35 3.79 1.48
C ILE A 190 12.84 2.53 0.76
N MET A 191 14.11 2.49 0.38
CA MET A 191 14.70 1.32 -0.29
C MET A 191 14.64 0.08 0.58
N ASN A 192 14.91 0.21 1.89
CA ASN A 192 14.77 -0.88 2.85
C ASN A 192 13.34 -1.42 2.95
N HIS A 193 12.32 -0.54 2.86
CA HIS A 193 10.93 -1.00 2.80
C HIS A 193 10.63 -1.72 1.49
N LYS A 194 11.10 -1.20 0.35
CA LYS A 194 10.97 -1.86 -0.96
C LYS A 194 11.48 -3.31 -0.87
N ASP A 195 12.73 -3.49 -0.45
CA ASP A 195 13.37 -4.81 -0.36
C ASP A 195 12.65 -5.74 0.62
N ALA A 196 12.21 -5.21 1.77
CA ALA A 196 11.47 -5.98 2.76
C ALA A 196 10.07 -6.41 2.29
N ILE A 197 9.40 -5.59 1.47
CA ILE A 197 8.10 -5.92 0.87
C ILE A 197 8.27 -6.98 -0.22
N GLU A 198 9.28 -6.85 -1.08
CA GLU A 198 9.62 -7.88 -2.09
C GLU A 198 9.85 -9.24 -1.41
N PHE A 199 10.73 -9.27 -0.40
CA PHE A 199 10.96 -10.46 0.41
C PHE A 199 9.67 -11.02 1.03
N MET A 200 8.84 -10.18 1.64
CA MET A 200 7.59 -10.61 2.27
C MET A 200 6.61 -11.25 1.27
N VAL A 201 6.49 -10.68 0.07
CA VAL A 201 5.57 -11.18 -0.98
C VAL A 201 6.11 -12.45 -1.64
N GLU A 202 7.43 -12.57 -1.81
CA GLU A 202 8.08 -13.79 -2.32
C GLU A 202 7.90 -14.97 -1.35
N GLN A 203 7.99 -14.72 -0.04
CA GLN A 203 7.84 -15.73 0.99
C GLN A 203 6.38 -16.11 1.30
N ALA A 204 5.40 -15.48 0.64
CA ALA A 204 3.98 -15.68 0.91
C ALA A 204 3.48 -17.11 0.62
N ASP A 205 4.11 -17.83 -0.30
CA ASP A 205 3.71 -19.18 -0.72
C ASP A 205 4.17 -20.27 0.27
N THR A 206 5.21 -20.00 1.07
CA THR A 206 5.98 -21.06 1.73
C THR A 206 5.99 -21.03 3.25
N ASN A 207 5.65 -19.92 3.91
CA ASN A 207 6.04 -19.75 5.31
C ASN A 207 4.87 -19.58 6.28
N GLU A 208 4.73 -20.47 7.26
CA GLU A 208 4.20 -20.05 8.56
C GLU A 208 5.05 -18.90 9.11
N LEU A 209 4.42 -17.93 9.79
CA LEU A 209 5.17 -16.83 10.39
C LEU A 209 6.16 -17.41 11.40
N ASN A 210 7.45 -17.21 11.20
CA ASN A 210 8.46 -17.77 12.09
C ASN A 210 9.55 -16.74 12.40
N LYS A 211 10.46 -17.14 13.29
CA LYS A 211 11.59 -16.33 13.72
C LYS A 211 12.44 -15.85 12.54
N TYR A 212 12.73 -16.74 11.59
CA TYR A 212 13.52 -16.41 10.40
C TYR A 212 12.87 -15.28 9.59
N VAL A 213 11.56 -15.35 9.33
CA VAL A 213 10.84 -14.31 8.57
C VAL A 213 10.91 -12.95 9.28
N LEU A 214 10.60 -12.89 10.57
CA LEU A 214 10.62 -11.63 11.32
C LEU A 214 12.03 -11.04 11.45
N MET A 215 13.04 -11.88 11.68
CA MET A 215 14.44 -11.45 11.75
C MET A 215 14.93 -10.92 10.40
N ASN A 216 14.57 -11.54 9.28
CA ASN A 216 14.97 -11.05 7.96
C ASN A 216 14.22 -9.79 7.53
N ILE A 217 12.93 -9.66 7.87
CA ILE A 217 12.21 -8.39 7.70
C ILE A 217 12.90 -7.28 8.49
N HIS A 218 13.28 -7.53 9.75
CA HIS A 218 14.06 -6.57 10.52
C HIS A 218 15.42 -6.29 9.86
N ALA A 219 16.13 -7.30 9.36
CA ALA A 219 17.42 -7.13 8.72
C ALA A 219 17.35 -6.22 7.49
N LEU A 220 16.36 -6.42 6.62
CA LEU A 220 16.11 -5.61 5.44
C LEU A 220 15.70 -4.19 5.83
N LEU A 221 14.76 -4.03 6.76
CA LEU A 221 14.28 -2.72 7.19
C LEU A 221 15.34 -1.85 7.89
N SER A 222 16.30 -2.49 8.57
CA SER A 222 17.33 -1.84 9.38
C SER A 222 18.69 -1.72 8.67
N ASN A 223 18.78 -2.20 7.42
CA ASN A 223 20.02 -2.19 6.65
C ASN A 223 20.62 -0.78 6.54
N ASN A 224 21.88 -0.60 6.92
CA ASN A 224 22.59 0.68 6.96
C ASN A 224 21.92 1.79 7.81
N LEU A 225 21.03 1.44 8.74
CA LEU A 225 20.34 2.40 9.61
C LEU A 225 20.63 2.23 11.10
N LEU A 226 21.27 1.12 11.52
CA LEU A 226 21.63 0.88 12.92
C LEU A 226 23.03 1.38 13.23
N ALA A 227 23.22 1.90 14.44
CA ALA A 227 24.55 2.25 14.96
C ALA A 227 25.45 1.01 15.09
N ASN A 228 24.88 -0.13 15.46
CA ASN A 228 25.57 -1.42 15.52
C ASN A 228 25.13 -2.32 14.35
N PRO A 229 25.98 -2.51 13.30
CA PRO A 229 25.63 -3.35 12.16
C PRO A 229 25.36 -4.82 12.54
N ARG A 230 25.91 -5.33 13.65
CA ARG A 230 25.68 -6.70 14.11
C ARG A 230 24.28 -6.90 14.69
N ALA A 231 23.59 -5.84 15.12
CA ALA A 231 22.23 -5.92 15.64
C ALA A 231 21.18 -6.14 14.54
N ARG A 232 21.56 -5.97 13.27
CA ARG A 232 20.70 -6.19 12.11
C ARG A 232 20.17 -7.62 12.12
N GLY A 233 18.84 -7.74 12.11
CA GLY A 233 18.15 -9.03 12.17
C GLY A 233 18.27 -9.79 13.48
N GLN A 234 18.79 -9.20 14.56
CA GLN A 234 18.97 -9.89 15.84
C GLN A 234 18.13 -9.27 16.95
N LEU A 235 17.62 -10.12 17.86
CA LEU A 235 16.99 -9.64 19.09
C LEU A 235 18.01 -8.87 19.92
N ARG A 236 17.61 -7.71 20.44
CA ARG A 236 18.52 -6.83 21.19
C ARG A 236 19.00 -7.48 22.47
N GLN A 237 20.23 -7.14 22.85
CA GLN A 237 20.87 -7.57 24.11
C GLN A 237 21.06 -6.40 25.08
N ILE A 238 20.60 -5.21 24.69
CA ILE A 238 20.74 -3.95 25.44
C ILE A 238 19.37 -3.36 25.75
N PRO A 239 19.24 -2.54 26.82
CA PRO A 239 18.04 -1.76 27.05
C PRO A 239 17.87 -0.70 25.96
N VAL A 240 16.61 -0.36 25.66
CA VAL A 240 16.25 0.72 24.73
C VAL A 240 15.15 1.58 25.32
N GLY A 241 15.17 2.87 25.01
CA GLY A 241 14.11 3.82 25.38
C GLY A 241 13.23 4.15 24.19
N ILE A 242 11.97 4.49 24.45
CA ILE A 242 11.06 5.04 23.45
C ILE A 242 10.82 6.52 23.77
N GLY A 243 11.10 7.40 22.82
CA GLY A 243 10.85 8.83 22.99
C GLY A 243 9.36 9.15 23.13
N LYS A 244 9.04 10.22 23.87
CA LYS A 244 7.68 10.80 24.02
C LYS A 244 6.64 9.89 24.70
N THR A 245 7.07 8.87 25.43
CA THR A 245 6.21 8.01 26.24
C THR A 245 6.78 7.85 27.66
N VAL A 246 5.92 7.47 28.60
CA VAL A 246 6.30 7.05 29.96
C VAL A 246 6.48 5.53 30.08
N TYR A 247 6.37 4.80 28.97
CA TYR A 247 6.51 3.36 28.91
C TYR A 247 7.96 2.91 28.80
N TYR A 248 8.32 1.86 29.55
CA TYR A 248 9.63 1.22 29.56
C TYR A 248 9.53 -0.24 29.06
N PRO A 249 10.13 -0.57 27.91
CA PRO A 249 10.15 -1.94 27.39
C PRO A 249 11.01 -2.86 28.28
N PRO A 250 10.86 -4.20 28.18
CA PRO A 250 11.61 -5.11 29.04
C PRO A 250 13.11 -5.03 28.74
N GLU A 251 13.96 -4.96 29.76
CA GLU A 251 15.40 -4.79 29.56
C GLU A 251 16.16 -6.13 29.52
N ILE A 252 15.60 -7.17 30.13
CA ILE A 252 16.24 -8.48 30.31
C ILE A 252 16.14 -9.29 28.99
N PRO A 253 17.26 -9.65 28.34
CA PRO A 253 17.24 -10.37 27.07
C PRO A 253 16.46 -11.68 27.10
N GLN A 254 16.55 -12.44 28.19
CA GLN A 254 15.81 -13.70 28.35
C GLN A 254 14.29 -13.49 28.25
N ILE A 255 13.77 -12.43 28.88
CA ILE A 255 12.34 -12.07 28.82
C ILE A 255 11.97 -11.65 27.39
N ILE A 256 12.83 -10.90 26.70
CA ILE A 256 12.60 -10.48 25.31
C ILE A 256 12.50 -11.72 24.41
N HIS A 257 13.43 -12.67 24.53
CA HIS A 257 13.41 -13.91 23.75
C HIS A 257 12.15 -14.73 24.05
N GLU A 258 11.81 -14.95 25.32
CA GLU A 258 10.62 -15.72 25.70
C GLU A 258 9.32 -15.08 25.17
N CYS A 259 9.17 -13.76 25.35
CA CYS A 259 8.00 -13.03 24.84
C CYS A 259 7.94 -13.04 23.31
N PHE A 260 9.09 -12.92 22.62
CA PHE A 260 9.15 -12.95 21.16
C PHE A 260 8.73 -14.32 20.61
N GLU A 261 9.25 -15.42 21.17
CA GLU A 261 8.82 -16.77 20.81
C GLU A 261 7.34 -16.98 21.14
N ARG A 262 6.86 -16.46 22.29
CA ARG A 262 5.44 -16.51 22.65
C ARG A 262 4.56 -15.77 21.64
N ILE A 263 4.97 -14.60 21.15
CA ILE A 263 4.24 -13.87 20.09
C ILE A 263 4.11 -14.74 18.84
N ILE A 264 5.20 -15.34 18.36
CA ILE A 264 5.21 -16.22 17.17
C ILE A 264 4.30 -17.44 17.38
N MET A 265 4.41 -18.11 18.52
CA MET A 265 3.55 -19.26 18.83
C MET A 265 2.08 -18.88 18.92
N THR A 266 1.77 -17.70 19.46
CA THR A 266 0.40 -17.23 19.68
C THR A 266 -0.25 -16.86 18.35
N VAL A 267 0.44 -16.07 17.52
CA VAL A 267 -0.11 -15.61 16.24
C VAL A 267 -0.36 -16.75 15.25
N ASN A 268 0.51 -17.77 15.19
CA ASN A 268 0.28 -18.93 14.33
C ASN A 268 -0.93 -19.77 14.76
N LYS A 269 -1.36 -19.67 16.03
CA LYS A 269 -2.56 -20.35 16.53
C LYS A 269 -3.85 -19.56 16.29
N ILE A 270 -3.77 -18.26 16.00
CA ILE A 270 -4.95 -17.43 15.70
C ILE A 270 -5.45 -17.78 14.29
N LYS A 271 -6.74 -18.12 14.17
CA LYS A 271 -7.33 -18.55 12.89
C LYS A 271 -7.68 -17.41 11.94
N ASN A 272 -8.09 -16.26 12.48
CA ASN A 272 -8.55 -15.15 11.65
C ASN A 272 -7.37 -14.25 11.24
N PRO A 273 -7.15 -13.99 9.94
CA PRO A 273 -5.99 -13.25 9.46
C PRO A 273 -5.97 -11.78 9.88
N PHE A 274 -7.14 -11.14 10.08
CA PHE A 274 -7.19 -9.77 10.61
C PHE A 274 -6.80 -9.72 12.08
N GLU A 275 -7.23 -10.71 12.86
CA GLU A 275 -6.81 -10.84 14.26
C GLU A 275 -5.31 -11.13 14.36
N GLN A 276 -4.76 -11.97 13.48
CA GLN A 276 -3.30 -12.18 13.38
C GLN A 276 -2.56 -10.87 13.09
N ALA A 277 -3.01 -10.14 12.06
CA ALA A 277 -2.43 -8.87 11.64
C ALA A 277 -2.44 -7.85 12.79
N PHE A 278 -3.60 -7.68 13.43
CA PHE A 278 -3.75 -6.72 14.51
C PHE A 278 -2.98 -7.12 15.78
N PHE A 279 -2.93 -8.43 16.10
CA PHE A 279 -2.11 -8.94 17.21
C PHE A 279 -0.63 -8.60 17.02
N LEU A 280 -0.08 -8.76 15.81
CA LEU A 280 1.30 -8.36 15.48
C LEU A 280 1.51 -6.85 15.57
N MET A 281 0.49 -6.06 15.17
CA MET A 281 0.50 -4.59 15.31
C MET A 281 0.49 -4.11 16.75
N VAL A 282 -0.02 -4.92 17.68
CA VAL A 282 -0.07 -4.61 19.11
C VAL A 282 1.20 -5.10 19.81
N GLN A 283 1.53 -6.39 19.68
CA GLN A 283 2.48 -7.04 20.57
C GLN A 283 3.95 -6.83 20.18
N LEU A 284 4.30 -6.83 18.89
CA LEU A 284 5.68 -6.57 18.46
C LEU A 284 6.20 -5.18 18.86
N PRO A 285 5.49 -4.07 18.57
CA PRO A 285 5.99 -2.75 18.93
C PRO A 285 5.83 -2.47 20.42
N TYR A 286 5.00 -3.22 21.16
CA TYR A 286 4.96 -3.17 22.61
C TYR A 286 6.20 -3.85 23.21
N LEU A 287 6.57 -5.04 22.75
CA LEU A 287 7.76 -5.76 23.21
C LEU A 287 9.08 -5.03 22.89
N GLN A 288 9.16 -4.33 21.75
CA GLN A 288 10.41 -3.74 21.23
C GLN A 288 11.57 -4.76 21.16
N PRO A 289 11.43 -5.86 20.40
CA PRO A 289 12.44 -6.93 20.37
C PRO A 289 13.80 -6.53 19.75
N PHE A 290 13.85 -5.46 18.97
CA PHE A 290 15.05 -5.01 18.24
C PHE A 290 15.58 -3.67 18.77
N GLU A 291 16.83 -3.34 18.46
CA GLU A 291 17.46 -2.07 18.89
C GLU A 291 16.74 -0.83 18.33
N ASP A 292 16.23 -0.90 17.10
CA ASP A 292 15.34 0.10 16.48
C ASP A 292 14.41 -0.62 15.46
N VAL A 293 13.61 0.13 14.70
CA VAL A 293 12.82 -0.37 13.54
C VAL A 293 11.61 -1.23 13.95
N ASN A 294 11.34 -1.43 15.24
CA ASN A 294 10.24 -2.25 15.77
C ASN A 294 8.86 -1.92 15.17
N LYS A 295 8.52 -0.64 15.04
CA LYS A 295 7.24 -0.18 14.48
C LYS A 295 7.12 -0.50 12.97
N ARG A 296 8.21 -0.37 12.22
CA ARG A 296 8.27 -0.70 10.78
C ARG A 296 8.15 -2.21 10.56
N VAL A 297 8.87 -3.01 11.36
CA VAL A 297 8.74 -4.49 11.34
C VAL A 297 7.31 -4.89 11.62
N SER A 298 6.69 -4.30 12.63
CA SER A 298 5.30 -4.59 13.00
C SER A 298 4.30 -4.30 11.87
N ARG A 299 4.43 -3.15 11.18
CA ARG A 299 3.56 -2.80 10.03
C ARG A 299 3.71 -3.75 8.85
N LEU A 300 4.93 -4.22 8.56
CA LEU A 300 5.16 -5.22 7.52
C LEU A 300 4.68 -6.60 7.96
N ALA A 301 5.02 -7.04 9.17
CA ALA A 301 4.60 -8.33 9.69
C ALA A 301 3.06 -8.49 9.72
N ALA A 302 2.32 -7.41 9.98
CA ALA A 302 0.87 -7.39 9.93
C ALA A 302 0.28 -7.76 8.54
N ASN A 303 1.04 -7.51 7.47
CA ASN A 303 0.62 -7.85 6.11
C ASN A 303 0.75 -9.34 5.78
N ILE A 304 1.64 -10.08 6.45
CA ILE A 304 1.89 -11.50 6.19
C ILE A 304 0.61 -12.35 6.20
N PRO A 305 -0.19 -12.37 7.29
CA PRO A 305 -1.42 -13.17 7.31
C PRO A 305 -2.46 -12.69 6.28
N LEU A 306 -2.48 -11.40 5.92
CA LEU A 306 -3.39 -10.88 4.89
C LEU A 306 -2.99 -11.39 3.50
N ILE A 307 -1.70 -11.27 3.16
CA ILE A 307 -1.13 -11.71 1.89
C ILE A 307 -1.30 -13.23 1.71
N GLN A 308 -1.05 -14.01 2.76
CA GLN A 308 -1.20 -15.47 2.72
C GLN A 308 -2.63 -15.92 2.43
N ASN A 309 -3.61 -15.13 2.87
CA ASN A 309 -5.03 -15.39 2.65
C ASN A 309 -5.58 -14.68 1.40
N ASN A 310 -4.72 -14.10 0.55
CA ASN A 310 -5.10 -13.29 -0.62
C ASN A 310 -6.09 -12.16 -0.28
N LEU A 311 -5.98 -11.61 0.93
CA LEU A 311 -6.72 -10.43 1.35
C LEU A 311 -5.96 -9.16 0.98
N SER A 312 -6.65 -8.03 1.04
CA SER A 312 -6.02 -6.77 0.73
C SER A 312 -4.90 -6.41 1.70
N PRO A 313 -3.70 -6.03 1.23
CA PRO A 313 -2.63 -5.61 2.12
C PRO A 313 -2.92 -4.22 2.69
N LEU A 314 -2.43 -3.99 3.92
CA LEU A 314 -2.37 -2.71 4.59
C LEU A 314 -1.23 -1.86 4.04
N SER A 315 -1.55 -0.68 3.52
CA SER A 315 -0.57 0.34 3.10
C SER A 315 -0.65 1.64 3.88
N PHE A 316 -1.50 1.74 4.91
CA PHE A 316 -1.60 2.92 5.79
C PHE A 316 -1.89 4.24 5.05
N ILE A 317 -2.58 4.14 3.91
CA ILE A 317 -3.08 5.27 3.13
C ILE A 317 -3.99 6.11 4.01
N ASP A 318 -3.83 7.43 3.94
CA ASP A 318 -4.63 8.42 4.68
C ASP A 318 -4.65 8.23 6.21
N VAL A 319 -3.70 7.49 6.77
CA VAL A 319 -3.55 7.39 8.23
C VAL A 319 -2.85 8.63 8.76
N PRO A 320 -3.46 9.40 9.69
CA PRO A 320 -2.78 10.51 10.32
C PRO A 320 -1.71 10.01 11.29
N LYS A 321 -0.48 10.53 11.17
CA LYS A 321 0.64 10.16 12.05
C LYS A 321 0.30 10.35 13.53
N SER A 322 -0.41 11.43 13.88
CA SER A 322 -0.83 11.70 15.25
C SER A 322 -1.72 10.60 15.82
N ASP A 323 -2.69 10.11 15.05
CA ASP A 323 -3.63 9.08 15.49
C ASP A 323 -2.94 7.73 15.65
N TYR A 324 -2.05 7.38 14.71
CA TYR A 324 -1.22 6.19 14.81
C TYR A 324 -0.33 6.20 16.06
N ILE A 325 0.36 7.31 16.33
CA ILE A 325 1.20 7.45 17.53
C ILE A 325 0.34 7.39 18.80
N SER A 326 -0.81 8.07 18.86
CA SER A 326 -1.71 7.98 20.00
C SER A 326 -2.23 6.55 20.22
N GLY A 327 -2.51 5.79 19.16
CA GLY A 327 -2.87 4.38 19.23
C GLY A 327 -1.77 3.52 19.86
N LEU A 328 -0.52 3.70 19.45
CA LEU A 328 0.62 3.03 20.08
C LEU A 328 0.78 3.42 21.55
N LEU A 329 0.67 4.71 21.89
CA LEU A 329 0.77 5.17 23.28
C LEU A 329 -0.34 4.56 24.16
N ALA A 330 -1.55 4.39 23.64
CA ALA A 330 -2.63 3.74 24.38
C ALA A 330 -2.32 2.26 24.70
N ILE A 331 -1.58 1.56 23.82
CA ILE A 331 -1.09 0.21 24.09
C ILE A 331 0.04 0.25 25.12
N TYR A 332 1.03 1.11 24.90
CA TYR A 332 2.25 1.18 25.69
C TYR A 332 1.98 1.58 27.14
N GLU A 333 1.13 2.58 27.35
CA GLU A 333 0.94 3.18 28.67
C GLU A 333 -0.30 2.65 29.37
N LEU A 334 -1.29 2.13 28.64
CA LEU A 334 -2.59 1.75 29.20
C LEU A 334 -2.97 0.28 28.93
N ASN A 335 -2.19 -0.45 28.10
CA ASN A 335 -2.56 -1.77 27.56
C ASN A 335 -3.98 -1.80 26.95
N GLN A 336 -4.41 -0.68 26.34
CA GLN A 336 -5.71 -0.54 25.69
C GLN A 336 -5.57 -0.50 24.17
N VAL A 337 -6.14 -1.50 23.50
CA VAL A 337 -5.99 -1.66 22.03
C VAL A 337 -7.00 -0.86 21.21
N THR A 338 -8.07 -0.34 21.84
CA THR A 338 -9.23 0.24 21.14
C THR A 338 -8.88 1.38 20.21
N LEU A 339 -8.02 2.32 20.63
CA LEU A 339 -7.62 3.44 19.77
C LEU A 339 -6.81 2.94 18.56
N MET A 340 -5.88 2.01 18.78
CA MET A 340 -5.13 1.42 17.68
C MET A 340 -6.01 0.57 16.76
N ARG A 341 -7.07 -0.04 17.28
CA ARG A 341 -8.07 -0.79 16.50
C ARG A 341 -8.82 0.14 15.56
N ASP A 342 -9.25 1.31 16.03
CA ASP A 342 -9.91 2.31 15.18
C ASP A 342 -8.97 2.75 14.03
N VAL A 343 -7.68 2.94 14.33
CA VAL A 343 -6.65 3.23 13.31
C VAL A 343 -6.45 2.08 12.33
N PHE A 344 -6.43 0.84 12.82
CA PHE A 344 -6.26 -0.36 12.00
C PHE A 344 -7.43 -0.55 11.02
N VAL A 345 -8.67 -0.40 11.51
CA VAL A 345 -9.88 -0.52 10.68
C VAL A 345 -9.86 0.54 9.58
N TRP A 346 -9.61 1.81 9.92
CA TRP A 346 -9.48 2.89 8.95
C TRP A 346 -8.40 2.62 7.90
N ALA A 347 -7.20 2.24 8.36
CA ALA A 347 -6.07 1.94 7.48
C ALA A 347 -6.42 0.81 6.50
N TYR A 348 -7.13 -0.21 6.97
CA TYR A 348 -7.55 -1.33 6.14
C TYR A 348 -8.61 -0.93 5.11
N GLU A 349 -9.65 -0.22 5.53
CA GLU A 349 -10.71 0.28 4.65
C GLU A 349 -10.12 1.09 3.48
N ARG A 350 -9.22 2.03 3.79
CA ARG A 350 -8.55 2.86 2.77
C ARG A 350 -7.69 2.03 1.84
N SER A 351 -6.91 1.09 2.38
CA SER A 351 -6.05 0.23 1.57
C SER A 351 -6.88 -0.67 0.64
N ALA A 352 -7.95 -1.29 1.17
CA ALA A 352 -8.84 -2.16 0.40
C ALA A 352 -9.55 -1.41 -0.74
N GLN A 353 -10.12 -0.24 -0.45
CA GLN A 353 -10.79 0.60 -1.45
C GLN A 353 -9.82 1.07 -2.54
N HIS A 354 -8.62 1.53 -2.13
CA HIS A 354 -7.60 2.01 -3.06
C HIS A 354 -7.17 0.94 -4.05
N TYR A 355 -6.84 -0.27 -3.57
CA TYR A 355 -6.42 -1.33 -4.48
C TYR A 355 -7.56 -1.95 -5.29
N GLN A 356 -8.80 -1.88 -4.80
CA GLN A 356 -9.98 -2.28 -5.57
C GLN A 356 -10.18 -1.36 -6.79
N LEU A 357 -10.20 -0.04 -6.57
CA LEU A 357 -10.34 0.94 -7.66
C LEU A 357 -9.24 0.79 -8.71
N MET A 358 -8.04 0.43 -8.28
CA MET A 358 -6.93 0.19 -9.19
C MET A 358 -7.10 -1.05 -10.06
N GLN A 359 -7.69 -2.14 -9.57
CA GLN A 359 -8.02 -3.29 -10.42
C GLN A 359 -9.09 -2.97 -11.47
N ASP A 360 -10.07 -2.14 -11.10
CA ASP A 360 -11.13 -1.72 -12.01
C ASP A 360 -10.57 -0.83 -13.13
N THR A 361 -9.48 -0.09 -12.85
CA THR A 361 -8.83 0.84 -13.79
C THR A 361 -7.72 0.19 -14.62
N LEU A 362 -6.88 -0.62 -13.96
CA LEU A 362 -5.85 -1.45 -14.56
C LEU A 362 -6.45 -2.83 -14.70
N GLY A 363 -7.17 -3.07 -15.82
CA GLY A 363 -7.61 -4.41 -16.17
C GLY A 363 -6.45 -5.38 -15.90
N SER A 364 -6.67 -6.29 -14.95
CA SER A 364 -5.64 -7.11 -14.27
C SER A 364 -4.37 -7.27 -15.11
N PRO A 365 -3.16 -6.85 -14.64
CA PRO A 365 -1.92 -7.11 -15.38
C PRO A 365 -1.83 -8.61 -15.60
N ASP A 366 -2.09 -9.00 -16.83
CA ASP A 366 -2.32 -10.38 -17.17
C ASP A 366 -0.96 -11.06 -17.17
N LEU A 367 -0.69 -11.85 -16.11
CA LEU A 367 0.56 -12.61 -16.01
C LEU A 367 0.74 -13.52 -17.24
N VAL A 368 -0.37 -13.89 -17.89
CA VAL A 368 -0.38 -14.56 -19.20
C VAL A 368 0.12 -13.61 -20.30
N ALA A 369 -0.33 -12.36 -20.33
CA ALA A 369 0.17 -11.35 -21.28
C ALA A 369 1.68 -11.13 -21.20
N MET A 370 2.22 -11.09 -19.99
CA MET A 370 3.67 -10.94 -19.81
C MET A 370 4.42 -12.21 -20.22
N ARG A 371 3.94 -13.39 -19.81
CA ARG A 371 4.60 -14.68 -20.10
C ARG A 371 4.61 -15.00 -21.59
N TYR A 372 3.50 -14.75 -22.28
CA TYR A 372 3.32 -15.11 -23.69
C TYR A 372 3.38 -13.89 -24.62
N LYS A 373 4.00 -12.78 -24.17
CA LYS A 373 4.12 -11.55 -24.96
C LYS A 373 4.67 -11.80 -26.36
N GLN A 374 5.76 -12.57 -26.47
CA GLN A 374 6.35 -12.88 -27.77
C GLN A 374 5.43 -13.76 -28.62
N VAL A 375 4.81 -14.77 -28.02
CA VAL A 375 3.86 -15.66 -28.70
C VAL A 375 2.65 -14.89 -29.25
N LEU A 376 2.18 -13.90 -28.51
CA LEU A 376 1.11 -13.00 -28.92
C LEU A 376 1.55 -12.08 -30.07
N VAL A 377 2.76 -11.52 -30.00
CA VAL A 377 3.32 -10.70 -31.08
C VAL A 377 3.40 -11.50 -32.37
N ASP A 378 3.91 -12.73 -32.30
CA ASP A 378 4.04 -13.61 -33.45
C ASP A 378 2.67 -13.99 -34.03
N LEU A 379 1.68 -14.28 -33.18
CA LEU A 379 0.31 -14.56 -33.60
C LEU A 379 -0.33 -13.38 -34.33
N VAL A 380 -0.26 -12.18 -33.76
CA VAL A 380 -0.85 -10.98 -34.36
C VAL A 380 -0.18 -10.67 -35.70
N SER A 381 1.15 -10.75 -35.75
CA SER A 381 1.90 -10.60 -37.01
C SER A 381 1.49 -11.66 -38.04
N TRP A 382 1.29 -12.91 -37.62
CA TRP A 382 0.89 -14.00 -38.50
C TRP A 382 -0.50 -13.79 -39.09
N VAL A 383 -1.48 -13.41 -38.27
CA VAL A 383 -2.87 -13.11 -38.68
C VAL A 383 -2.91 -12.02 -39.74
N ILE A 384 -2.13 -10.95 -39.55
CA ILE A 384 -2.10 -9.83 -40.51
C ILE A 384 -1.39 -10.22 -41.80
N THR A 385 -0.22 -10.87 -41.70
CA THR A 385 0.58 -11.25 -42.88
C THR A 385 -0.15 -12.27 -43.77
N HIS A 386 -0.99 -13.13 -43.19
CA HIS A 386 -1.73 -14.18 -43.91
C HIS A 386 -3.16 -13.77 -44.28
N HIS A 387 -3.55 -12.50 -44.13
CA HIS A 387 -4.87 -12.01 -44.54
C HIS A 387 -6.04 -12.80 -43.93
N ILE A 388 -5.97 -13.06 -42.62
CA ILE A 388 -6.99 -13.84 -41.91
C ILE A 388 -8.09 -12.91 -41.37
N HIS A 389 -9.34 -13.24 -41.69
CA HIS A 389 -10.51 -12.41 -41.40
C HIS A 389 -11.66 -13.16 -40.75
N GLY A 390 -12.53 -12.41 -40.07
CA GLY A 390 -13.80 -12.91 -39.55
C GLY A 390 -13.62 -14.12 -38.62
N LYS A 391 -14.45 -15.14 -38.82
CA LYS A 391 -14.46 -16.35 -37.98
C LYS A 391 -13.13 -17.11 -38.01
N ALA A 392 -12.36 -17.01 -39.09
CA ALA A 392 -11.07 -17.69 -39.23
C ALA A 392 -9.99 -17.16 -38.25
N ILE A 393 -10.17 -15.94 -37.71
CA ILE A 393 -9.30 -15.39 -36.66
C ILE A 393 -9.43 -16.23 -35.39
N LEU A 394 -10.66 -16.56 -34.98
CA LEU A 394 -10.91 -17.33 -33.75
C LEU A 394 -10.36 -18.75 -33.85
N ASP A 395 -10.55 -19.40 -35.01
CA ASP A 395 -10.02 -20.75 -35.27
C ASP A 395 -8.48 -20.75 -35.25
N THR A 396 -7.87 -19.69 -35.80
CA THR A 396 -6.42 -19.46 -35.78
C THR A 396 -5.89 -19.28 -34.37
N ILE A 397 -6.51 -18.40 -33.57
CA ILE A 397 -6.11 -18.16 -32.17
C ILE A 397 -6.18 -19.47 -31.38
N ALA A 398 -7.26 -20.25 -31.54
CA ALA A 398 -7.43 -21.52 -30.85
C ALA A 398 -6.38 -22.57 -31.25
N ALA A 399 -6.04 -22.66 -32.54
CA ALA A 399 -4.99 -23.57 -33.03
C ALA A 399 -3.60 -23.14 -32.55
N TRP A 400 -3.29 -21.85 -32.59
CA TRP A 400 -2.01 -21.29 -32.14
C TRP A 400 -1.81 -21.49 -30.63
N SER A 401 -2.85 -21.23 -29.84
CA SER A 401 -2.87 -21.40 -28.39
C SER A 401 -2.57 -22.85 -27.98
N LYS A 402 -3.16 -23.84 -28.66
CA LYS A 402 -2.88 -25.27 -28.40
C LYS A 402 -1.42 -25.67 -28.63
N LYS A 403 -0.72 -24.97 -29.54
CA LYS A 403 0.64 -25.29 -29.94
C LYS A 403 1.71 -24.54 -29.14
N HIS A 404 1.39 -23.33 -28.66
CA HIS A 404 2.39 -22.40 -28.11
C HIS A 404 2.13 -21.98 -26.65
N VAL A 405 1.02 -22.42 -26.04
CA VAL A 405 0.60 -21.99 -24.69
C VAL A 405 0.24 -23.20 -23.83
N ASP A 406 0.65 -23.19 -22.55
CA ASP A 406 0.31 -24.23 -21.58
C ASP A 406 -1.21 -24.40 -21.46
N ARG A 407 -1.70 -25.64 -21.33
CA ARG A 407 -3.15 -25.96 -21.25
C ARG A 407 -3.92 -25.15 -20.20
N ARG A 408 -3.27 -24.78 -19.09
CA ARG A 408 -3.84 -23.95 -18.01
C ARG A 408 -4.04 -22.47 -18.39
N ASP A 409 -3.27 -21.96 -19.35
CA ASP A 409 -3.22 -20.54 -19.71
C ASP A 409 -3.92 -20.26 -21.06
N GLN A 410 -4.31 -21.30 -21.81
CA GLN A 410 -4.87 -21.20 -23.17
C GLN A 410 -6.12 -20.32 -23.26
N VAL A 411 -7.05 -20.43 -22.30
CA VAL A 411 -8.31 -19.67 -22.32
C VAL A 411 -8.03 -18.16 -22.12
N ALA A 412 -7.15 -17.82 -21.18
CA ALA A 412 -6.77 -16.44 -20.92
C ALA A 412 -6.02 -15.82 -22.12
N PHE A 413 -5.08 -16.58 -22.70
CA PHE A 413 -4.35 -16.15 -23.90
C PHE A 413 -5.28 -15.91 -25.09
N CYS A 414 -6.24 -16.79 -25.35
CA CYS A 414 -7.20 -16.62 -26.46
C CYS A 414 -8.01 -15.32 -26.30
N ASN A 415 -8.54 -15.07 -25.10
CA ASN A 415 -9.32 -13.86 -24.80
C ASN A 415 -8.47 -12.58 -24.91
N GLN A 416 -7.17 -12.67 -24.62
CA GLN A 416 -6.26 -11.56 -24.81
C GLN A 416 -5.99 -11.32 -26.30
N ALA A 417 -5.63 -12.36 -27.05
CA ALA A 417 -5.34 -12.27 -28.48
C ALA A 417 -6.52 -11.70 -29.27
N GLU A 418 -7.74 -12.10 -28.93
CA GLU A 418 -8.95 -11.56 -29.55
C GLU A 418 -9.10 -10.05 -29.31
N ARG A 419 -8.90 -9.60 -28.06
CA ARG A 419 -8.97 -8.18 -27.70
C ARG A 419 -7.89 -7.34 -28.39
N GLU A 420 -6.67 -7.86 -28.47
CA GLU A 420 -5.56 -7.17 -29.13
C GLU A 420 -5.79 -7.06 -30.64
N ILE A 421 -6.21 -8.14 -31.31
CA ILE A 421 -6.50 -8.10 -32.75
C ILE A 421 -7.67 -7.16 -33.06
N ALA A 422 -8.71 -7.15 -32.21
CA ALA A 422 -9.85 -6.26 -32.35
C ALA A 422 -9.50 -4.78 -32.11
N SER A 423 -8.45 -4.50 -31.33
CA SER A 423 -8.01 -3.13 -31.00
C SER A 423 -6.98 -2.56 -31.97
N LEU A 424 -6.58 -3.30 -33.00
CA LEU A 424 -5.55 -2.85 -33.94
C LEU A 424 -5.97 -1.61 -34.73
N HIS A 425 -5.08 -0.62 -34.75
CA HIS A 425 -5.18 0.59 -35.58
C HIS A 425 -3.79 1.07 -35.96
N GLU A 426 -3.68 2.01 -36.92
CA GLU A 426 -2.38 2.47 -37.44
C GLU A 426 -1.42 3.00 -36.35
N GLY A 427 -1.92 3.38 -35.18
CA GLY A 427 -1.14 3.90 -34.06
C GLY A 427 -0.56 2.84 -33.10
N ASN A 428 -0.97 1.56 -33.19
CA ASN A 428 -0.49 0.51 -32.29
C ASN A 428 0.15 -0.71 -32.99
N ILE A 429 0.10 -0.77 -34.32
CA ILE A 429 0.67 -1.88 -35.12
C ILE A 429 2.19 -2.05 -35.00
N ALA A 430 2.92 -0.99 -34.62
CA ALA A 430 4.36 -1.04 -34.40
C ALA A 430 4.76 -1.99 -33.26
N VAL A 431 3.88 -2.17 -32.25
CA VAL A 431 4.07 -3.12 -31.14
C VAL A 431 4.23 -4.56 -31.67
N TYR A 432 3.57 -4.85 -32.78
CA TYR A 432 3.54 -6.15 -33.43
C TYR A 432 4.56 -6.28 -34.57
N ARG A 433 5.40 -5.25 -34.78
CA ARG A 433 6.39 -5.17 -35.87
C ARG A 433 5.76 -5.24 -37.26
N ILE A 434 4.59 -4.61 -37.42
CA ILE A 434 3.82 -4.64 -38.65
C ILE A 434 3.93 -3.29 -39.36
N GLU A 435 4.26 -3.33 -40.64
CA GLU A 435 4.34 -2.15 -41.49
C GLU A 435 2.94 -1.59 -41.83
N PRO A 436 2.77 -0.25 -41.92
CA PRO A 436 1.47 0.39 -42.19
C PRO A 436 0.79 -0.13 -43.47
N ASP A 437 1.56 -0.37 -44.53
CA ASP A 437 1.02 -0.87 -45.80
C ASP A 437 0.46 -2.29 -45.70
N LEU A 438 1.07 -3.13 -44.87
CA LEU A 438 0.60 -4.50 -44.62
C LEU A 438 -0.74 -4.47 -43.87
N PHE A 439 -0.82 -3.63 -42.83
CA PHE A 439 -2.03 -3.46 -42.04
C PHE A 439 -3.19 -2.90 -42.88
N ARG A 440 -2.93 -1.92 -43.76
CA ARG A 440 -3.95 -1.37 -44.67
C ARG A 440 -4.51 -2.40 -45.63
N ARG A 441 -3.67 -3.33 -46.11
CA ARG A 441 -4.12 -4.43 -46.99
C ARG A 441 -4.94 -5.46 -46.22
N TRP A 442 -4.59 -5.74 -44.97
CA TRP A 442 -5.39 -6.60 -44.09
C TRP A 442 -6.73 -5.95 -43.72
N LYS A 443 -6.81 -4.62 -43.60
CA LYS A 443 -8.07 -3.94 -43.28
C LYS A 443 -9.08 -3.87 -44.44
N LYS A 444 -8.63 -4.12 -45.68
CA LYS A 444 -9.46 -4.16 -46.89
C LYS A 444 -10.03 -5.56 -47.05
#